data_AF-A0A4U7CKT7-F1
#
_entry.id   AF-A0A4U7CKT7-F1
#
_cell.length_a   1.000
_cell.length_b   1.000
_cell.length_c   1.000
_cell.angle_alpha   90.00
_cell.angle_beta   90.00
_cell.angle_gamma   90.00
#
_symmetry.space_group_name_H-M   'P 1'
#
loop_
_entity.id
_entity.type
_entity.pdbx_description
1 polymer ?
#
loop_
_entity_poly.entity_id
_entity_poly.type
_entity_poly.pdbx_seq_one_letter_code
_entity_poly.pdbx_strand_id
1 'polypeptide(L)'
;MIGFGQAGGKVVDKFLEYDKRTGSEIVRAAAAVNTAKADLMGLEHIAEDQRVLIGQSRVKGHGVGADNELGAEIAEEDIDEVQGAIDSIPVHEVDAFLVVAGLGGGTGSGGAPVLAKHLKRIYTEPVYGLGILPGSDEGGIYTLNAARSFQTFVREVDNLMVFDNDAWRKTGESVQGGYEEINEEIVRRFGILFGAGEIQQGQEVAESVVDSSEIINTLSGGGVSTVGYAEEEVEERSSGGLLSRLRDDGNDEELDSAHTTNRITSLVRKAALGRLTLPCEIEGAERALLVLAGPPEYLNRKGIERGRKWLEEQTGSMEVRGGDYPYRGAGFVATVILLAGVTNVPRIKELQQVAIEAQDNLDEIREESDDNLDELVNDDSDELESLF
;
A
#
# COMPACT_ATOMS: atom_id res chain seq x y z
N MET A 1 -2.68 1.86 -11.67
CA MET A 1 -3.22 1.58 -10.32
C MET A 1 -4.68 1.17 -10.42
N ILE A 2 -5.13 0.18 -9.64
CA ILE A 2 -6.54 -0.24 -9.58
C ILE A 2 -7.02 -0.18 -8.13
N GLY A 3 -8.01 0.65 -7.84
CA GLY A 3 -8.66 0.73 -6.53
C GLY A 3 -9.83 -0.24 -6.46
N PHE A 4 -9.82 -1.19 -5.52
CA PHE A 4 -10.89 -2.17 -5.34
C PHE A 4 -11.68 -1.90 -4.06
N GLY A 5 -13.00 -1.74 -4.20
CA GLY A 5 -13.90 -1.31 -3.13
C GLY A 5 -13.75 0.18 -2.77
N GLN A 6 -14.49 0.62 -1.75
CA GLN A 6 -14.57 2.05 -1.39
C GLN A 6 -13.21 2.64 -0.97
N ALA A 7 -12.51 1.98 -0.05
CA ALA A 7 -11.22 2.45 0.45
C ALA A 7 -10.15 2.48 -0.66
N GLY A 8 -10.08 1.40 -1.46
CA GLY A 8 -9.17 1.31 -2.60
C GLY A 8 -9.42 2.41 -3.63
N GLY A 9 -10.68 2.64 -3.99
CA GLY A 9 -11.09 3.70 -4.91
C GLY A 9 -10.66 5.09 -4.41
N LYS A 10 -10.94 5.41 -3.14
CA LYS A 10 -10.57 6.71 -2.55
C LYS A 10 -9.05 6.94 -2.50
N VAL A 11 -8.26 5.92 -2.18
CA VAL A 11 -6.79 6.05 -2.16
C VAL A 11 -6.23 6.26 -3.56
N VAL A 12 -6.71 5.53 -4.57
CA VAL A 12 -6.27 5.74 -5.97
C VAL A 12 -6.70 7.11 -6.50
N ASP A 13 -7.90 7.57 -6.14
CA ASP A 13 -8.38 8.92 -6.46
C ASP A 13 -7.44 9.98 -5.86
N LYS A 14 -7.01 9.77 -4.62
CA LYS A 14 -6.06 10.64 -3.92
C LYS A 14 -4.65 10.61 -4.52
N PHE A 15 -4.21 9.47 -5.06
CA PHE A 15 -2.96 9.39 -5.83
C PHE A 15 -3.01 10.27 -7.08
N LEU A 16 -4.13 10.27 -7.82
CA LEU A 16 -4.30 11.16 -8.98
C LEU A 16 -4.29 12.65 -8.58
N GLU A 17 -4.90 12.99 -7.44
CA GLU A 17 -4.82 14.35 -6.90
C GLU A 17 -3.37 14.74 -6.60
N TYR A 18 -2.64 13.86 -5.92
CA TYR A 18 -1.23 14.05 -5.58
C TYR A 18 -0.39 14.25 -6.84
N ASP A 19 -0.50 13.36 -7.83
CA ASP A 19 0.24 13.44 -9.08
C ASP A 19 0.00 14.73 -9.84
N LYS A 20 -1.25 15.19 -9.88
CA LYS A 20 -1.60 16.47 -10.50
C LYS A 20 -0.98 17.65 -9.75
N ARG A 21 -0.89 17.57 -8.42
CA ARG A 21 -0.33 18.61 -7.55
C ARG A 21 1.20 18.67 -7.62
N THR A 22 1.86 17.52 -7.70
CA THR A 22 3.33 17.40 -7.66
C THR A 22 3.96 17.34 -9.06
N GLY A 23 3.19 16.97 -10.09
CA GLY A 23 3.71 16.68 -11.41
C GLY A 23 4.60 15.44 -11.45
N SER A 24 4.38 14.48 -10.54
CA SER A 24 5.21 13.26 -10.42
C SER A 24 4.94 12.21 -11.49
N GLU A 25 3.79 12.25 -12.16
CA GLU A 25 3.42 11.35 -13.26
C GLU A 25 3.49 9.84 -12.93
N ILE A 26 3.37 9.44 -11.65
CA ILE A 26 3.51 8.04 -11.21
C ILE A 26 2.30 7.17 -11.60
N VAL A 27 1.13 7.78 -11.81
CA VAL A 27 -0.11 7.12 -12.17
C VAL A 27 -0.33 7.24 -13.66
N ARG A 28 0.31 6.34 -14.43
CA ARG A 28 0.11 6.25 -15.88
C ARG A 28 -1.34 5.95 -16.28
N ALA A 29 -2.03 5.17 -15.45
CA ALA A 29 -3.45 4.86 -15.57
C ALA A 29 -4.08 4.48 -14.23
N ALA A 30 -5.37 4.77 -14.07
CA ALA A 30 -6.14 4.50 -12.87
C ALA A 30 -7.51 3.94 -13.20
N ALA A 31 -7.94 2.91 -12.48
CA ALA A 31 -9.30 2.38 -12.50
C ALA A 31 -9.84 2.20 -11.09
N ALA A 32 -11.15 2.28 -10.91
CA ALA A 32 -11.84 1.95 -9.67
C ALA A 32 -12.90 0.89 -9.91
N VAL A 33 -12.87 -0.17 -9.12
CA VAL A 33 -13.81 -1.30 -9.19
C VAL A 33 -14.59 -1.37 -7.89
N ASN A 34 -15.93 -1.37 -7.95
CA ASN A 34 -16.75 -1.51 -6.76
C ASN A 34 -18.11 -2.14 -7.09
N THR A 35 -18.79 -2.66 -6.07
CA THR A 35 -20.17 -3.18 -6.14
C THR A 35 -21.21 -2.16 -5.67
N ALA A 36 -20.75 -1.04 -5.07
CA ALA A 36 -21.58 0.07 -4.64
C ALA A 36 -21.47 1.25 -5.62
N LYS A 37 -22.58 1.57 -6.29
CA LYS A 37 -22.62 2.64 -7.32
C LYS A 37 -22.36 4.02 -6.72
N ALA A 38 -22.90 4.30 -5.53
CA ALA A 38 -22.75 5.59 -4.86
C ALA A 38 -21.29 5.92 -4.55
N ASP A 39 -20.48 4.91 -4.19
CA ASP A 39 -19.06 5.08 -3.93
C ASP A 39 -18.30 5.49 -5.18
N LEU A 40 -18.57 4.84 -6.33
CA LEU A 40 -17.95 5.18 -7.60
C LEU A 40 -18.33 6.60 -8.05
N MET A 41 -19.58 7.01 -7.84
CA MET A 41 -20.03 8.37 -8.14
C MET A 41 -19.34 9.43 -7.27
N GLY A 42 -18.89 9.06 -6.07
CA GLY A 42 -18.21 9.95 -5.14
C GLY A 42 -16.72 10.21 -5.44
N LEU A 43 -16.13 9.52 -6.43
CA LEU A 43 -14.75 9.75 -6.85
C LEU A 43 -14.64 11.04 -7.68
N GLU A 44 -13.56 11.81 -7.50
CA GLU A 44 -13.41 13.13 -8.11
C GLU A 44 -12.42 13.15 -9.28
N HIS A 45 -11.40 12.29 -9.26
CA HIS A 45 -10.25 12.34 -10.17
C HIS A 45 -10.18 11.17 -11.15
N ILE A 46 -10.62 9.97 -10.75
CA ILE A 46 -10.70 8.80 -11.64
C ILE A 46 -11.76 9.06 -12.72
N ALA A 47 -11.42 8.86 -13.99
CA ALA A 47 -12.34 9.12 -15.11
C ALA A 47 -13.58 8.21 -15.06
N GLU A 48 -14.75 8.71 -15.47
CA GLU A 48 -16.02 7.97 -15.34
C GLU A 48 -16.03 6.64 -16.10
N ASP A 49 -15.37 6.58 -17.25
CA ASP A 49 -15.19 5.38 -18.07
C ASP A 49 -14.25 4.34 -17.44
N GLN A 50 -13.46 4.75 -16.45
CA GLN A 50 -12.56 3.89 -15.67
C GLN A 50 -13.14 3.50 -14.30
N ARG A 51 -14.43 3.80 -14.06
CA ARG A 51 -15.17 3.42 -12.85
C ARG A 51 -16.07 2.22 -13.15
N VAL A 52 -15.57 1.03 -12.83
CA VAL A 52 -16.23 -0.24 -13.13
C VAL A 52 -17.15 -0.64 -11.98
N LEU A 53 -18.46 -0.68 -12.26
CA LEU A 53 -19.45 -1.25 -11.37
C LEU A 53 -19.58 -2.74 -11.68
N ILE A 54 -19.39 -3.60 -10.68
CA ILE A 54 -19.59 -5.05 -10.77
C ILE A 54 -20.70 -5.51 -9.82
N GLY A 55 -21.20 -6.74 -9.99
CA GLY A 55 -22.21 -7.35 -9.12
C GLY A 55 -23.63 -6.84 -9.32
N GLN A 56 -23.94 -6.19 -10.45
CA GLN A 56 -25.28 -5.65 -10.75
C GLN A 56 -26.34 -6.76 -10.72
N SER A 57 -25.98 -7.97 -11.13
CA SER A 57 -26.83 -9.16 -11.10
C SER A 57 -27.20 -9.56 -9.66
N ARG A 58 -26.23 -9.49 -8.73
CA ARG A 58 -26.32 -9.95 -7.34
C ARG A 58 -26.83 -8.89 -6.35
N VAL A 59 -26.25 -7.67 -6.35
CA VAL A 59 -26.48 -6.64 -5.32
C VAL A 59 -27.08 -5.32 -5.84
N LYS A 60 -27.36 -5.23 -7.15
CA LYS A 60 -28.04 -4.09 -7.78
C LYS A 60 -27.36 -2.73 -7.51
N GLY A 61 -26.04 -2.72 -7.30
CA GLY A 61 -25.27 -1.50 -7.06
C GLY A 61 -25.28 -0.97 -5.62
N HIS A 62 -25.71 -1.77 -4.62
CA HIS A 62 -25.75 -1.35 -3.21
C HIS A 62 -24.52 -1.79 -2.40
N GLY A 63 -23.60 -2.53 -3.00
CA GLY A 63 -22.47 -3.12 -2.29
C GLY A 63 -22.79 -4.49 -1.67
N VAL A 64 -21.75 -5.20 -1.25
CA VAL A 64 -21.84 -6.49 -0.53
C VAL A 64 -21.75 -6.33 1.00
N GLY A 65 -21.66 -5.09 1.49
CA GLY A 65 -21.38 -4.82 2.90
C GLY A 65 -20.03 -5.39 3.33
N ALA A 66 -20.03 -6.16 4.43
CA ALA A 66 -18.87 -6.87 4.95
C ALA A 66 -18.81 -8.35 4.51
N ASP A 67 -19.61 -8.75 3.51
CA ASP A 67 -19.56 -10.11 2.97
C ASP A 67 -18.38 -10.24 1.99
N ASN A 68 -17.27 -10.75 2.52
CA ASN A 68 -16.03 -11.03 1.80
C ASN A 68 -16.23 -12.10 0.71
N GLU A 69 -16.94 -13.17 1.03
CA GLU A 69 -17.07 -14.34 0.16
C GLU A 69 -17.92 -13.97 -1.07
N LEU A 70 -19.04 -13.28 -0.85
CA LEU A 70 -19.84 -12.70 -1.94
C LEU A 70 -19.04 -11.70 -2.78
N GLY A 71 -18.16 -10.91 -2.15
CA GLY A 71 -17.27 -9.98 -2.83
C GLY A 71 -16.31 -10.69 -3.78
N ALA A 72 -15.75 -11.84 -3.37
CA ALA A 72 -14.89 -12.67 -4.22
C ALA A 72 -15.67 -13.32 -5.36
N GLU A 73 -16.83 -13.92 -5.08
CA GLU A 73 -17.70 -14.52 -6.11
C GLU A 73 -18.06 -13.53 -7.21
N ILE A 74 -18.49 -12.32 -6.84
CA ILE A 74 -18.82 -11.27 -7.82
C ILE A 74 -17.60 -10.86 -8.63
N ALA A 75 -16.43 -10.73 -8.00
CA ALA A 75 -15.20 -10.38 -8.70
C ALA A 75 -14.78 -11.47 -9.69
N GLU A 76 -15.03 -12.75 -9.40
CA GLU A 76 -14.79 -13.86 -10.32
C GLU A 76 -15.81 -13.90 -11.46
N GLU A 77 -17.10 -13.71 -11.16
CA GLU A 77 -18.20 -13.70 -12.15
C GLU A 77 -18.05 -12.57 -13.16
N ASP A 78 -17.69 -11.37 -12.70
CA ASP A 78 -17.65 -10.15 -13.51
C ASP A 78 -16.20 -9.72 -13.84
N ILE A 79 -15.22 -10.63 -13.78
CA ILE A 79 -13.80 -10.32 -14.03
C ILE A 79 -13.56 -9.75 -15.44
N ASP A 80 -14.36 -10.18 -16.42
CA ASP A 80 -14.28 -9.71 -17.80
C ASP A 80 -14.67 -8.22 -17.92
N GLU A 81 -15.58 -7.72 -17.08
CA GLU A 81 -15.93 -6.29 -17.05
C GLU A 81 -14.75 -5.46 -16.54
N VAL A 82 -14.05 -5.96 -15.51
CA VAL A 82 -12.85 -5.33 -14.97
C VAL A 82 -11.72 -5.37 -16.00
N GLN A 83 -11.52 -6.51 -16.66
CA GLN A 83 -10.53 -6.66 -17.73
C GLN A 83 -10.79 -5.69 -18.88
N GLY A 84 -12.04 -5.49 -19.30
CA GLY A 84 -12.39 -4.56 -20.37
C GLY A 84 -11.97 -3.11 -20.08
N ALA A 85 -12.02 -2.67 -18.82
CA ALA A 85 -11.48 -1.37 -18.44
C ALA A 85 -9.94 -1.34 -18.52
N ILE A 86 -9.29 -2.42 -18.08
CA ILE A 86 -7.83 -2.56 -18.09
C ILE A 86 -7.28 -2.63 -19.53
N ASP A 87 -8.02 -3.21 -20.48
CA ASP A 87 -7.62 -3.29 -21.89
C ASP A 87 -7.47 -1.91 -22.56
N SER A 88 -8.11 -0.87 -22.00
CA SER A 88 -7.96 0.51 -22.46
C SER A 88 -6.66 1.18 -22.00
N ILE A 89 -5.93 0.55 -21.06
CA ILE A 89 -4.70 1.05 -20.47
C ILE A 89 -3.51 0.65 -21.35
N PRO A 90 -2.58 1.56 -21.66
CA PRO A 90 -1.34 1.22 -22.37
C PRO A 90 -0.38 0.47 -21.43
N VAL A 91 -0.63 -0.82 -21.22
CA VAL A 91 0.14 -1.66 -20.27
C VAL A 91 1.63 -1.71 -20.61
N HIS A 92 2.00 -1.61 -21.88
CA HIS A 92 3.41 -1.56 -22.32
C HIS A 92 4.18 -0.30 -21.84
N GLU A 93 3.49 0.67 -21.25
CA GLU A 93 4.06 1.90 -20.68
C GLU A 93 4.05 1.89 -19.14
N VAL A 94 3.64 0.79 -18.48
CA VAL A 94 3.67 0.68 -17.02
C VAL A 94 4.75 -0.29 -16.55
N ASP A 95 5.45 0.07 -15.48
CA ASP A 95 6.47 -0.79 -14.87
C ASP A 95 5.85 -1.88 -13.98
N ALA A 96 4.66 -1.63 -13.42
CA ALA A 96 3.96 -2.56 -12.54
C ALA A 96 2.46 -2.24 -12.41
N PHE A 97 1.68 -3.24 -11.99
CA PHE A 97 0.33 -3.05 -11.49
C PHE A 97 0.35 -2.84 -9.98
N LEU A 98 -0.50 -1.92 -9.50
CA LEU A 98 -0.75 -1.75 -8.07
C LEU A 98 -2.25 -1.89 -7.80
N VAL A 99 -2.64 -2.95 -7.10
CA VAL A 99 -4.01 -3.20 -6.64
C VAL A 99 -4.16 -2.70 -5.21
N VAL A 100 -5.00 -1.68 -5.00
CA VAL A 100 -5.20 -1.02 -3.71
C VAL A 100 -6.55 -1.43 -3.13
N ALA A 101 -6.58 -1.92 -1.90
CA ALA A 101 -7.83 -2.35 -1.27
C ALA A 101 -7.82 -2.26 0.26
N GLY A 102 -8.99 -1.97 0.83
CA GLY A 102 -9.26 -2.17 2.24
C GLY A 102 -9.55 -3.65 2.52
N LEU A 103 -8.80 -4.26 3.44
CA LEU A 103 -8.88 -5.70 3.69
C LEU A 103 -10.03 -6.08 4.63
N GLY A 104 -10.58 -5.13 5.39
CA GLY A 104 -11.66 -5.40 6.34
C GLY A 104 -13.08 -5.40 5.73
N GLY A 105 -13.27 -4.82 4.53
CA GLY A 105 -14.59 -4.72 3.90
C GLY A 105 -15.06 -6.03 3.26
N GLY A 106 -16.11 -6.00 2.43
CA GLY A 106 -16.51 -7.14 1.60
C GLY A 106 -15.90 -7.07 0.20
N THR A 107 -16.22 -6.03 -0.58
CA THR A 107 -15.81 -5.89 -1.99
C THR A 107 -14.30 -5.89 -2.19
N GLY A 108 -13.57 -5.02 -1.49
CA GLY A 108 -12.11 -4.91 -1.61
C GLY A 108 -11.40 -6.16 -1.08
N SER A 109 -11.84 -6.64 0.09
CA SER A 109 -11.33 -7.84 0.76
C SER A 109 -11.39 -9.08 -0.13
N GLY A 110 -12.55 -9.34 -0.74
CA GLY A 110 -12.78 -10.52 -1.57
C GLY A 110 -12.25 -10.37 -3.00
N GLY A 111 -12.44 -9.20 -3.62
CA GLY A 111 -12.15 -9.00 -5.03
C GLY A 111 -10.70 -8.64 -5.36
N ALA A 112 -9.96 -8.00 -4.46
CA ALA A 112 -8.57 -7.62 -4.74
C ALA A 112 -7.62 -8.82 -4.96
N PRO A 113 -7.69 -9.91 -4.16
CA PRO A 113 -6.90 -11.12 -4.43
C PRO A 113 -7.29 -11.80 -5.75
N VAL A 114 -8.58 -11.81 -6.08
CA VAL A 114 -9.09 -12.36 -7.35
C VAL A 114 -8.51 -11.60 -8.54
N LEU A 115 -8.56 -10.26 -8.49
CA LEU A 115 -8.00 -9.42 -9.54
C LEU A 115 -6.48 -9.59 -9.64
N ALA A 116 -5.76 -9.61 -8.52
CA ALA A 116 -4.30 -9.78 -8.53
C ALA A 116 -3.88 -11.09 -9.20
N LYS A 117 -4.56 -12.19 -8.85
CA LYS A 117 -4.37 -13.50 -9.48
C LYS A 117 -4.65 -13.48 -10.99
N HIS A 118 -5.73 -12.80 -11.39
CA HIS A 118 -6.10 -12.65 -12.79
C HIS A 118 -5.04 -11.87 -13.57
N LEU A 119 -4.58 -10.73 -13.05
CA LEU A 119 -3.53 -9.92 -13.66
C LEU A 119 -2.24 -10.71 -13.86
N LYS A 120 -1.77 -11.45 -12.83
CA LYS A 120 -0.55 -12.28 -12.91
C LYS A 120 -0.62 -13.43 -13.93
N ARG A 121 -1.83 -13.84 -14.34
CA ARG A 121 -2.03 -14.87 -15.37
C ARG A 121 -1.90 -14.30 -16.78
N ILE A 122 -2.18 -13.02 -16.96
CA ILE A 122 -2.31 -12.36 -18.27
C ILE A 122 -1.07 -11.52 -18.59
N TYR A 123 -0.54 -10.83 -17.59
CA TYR A 123 0.54 -9.86 -17.73
C TYR A 123 1.85 -10.38 -17.15
N THR A 124 2.96 -9.85 -17.67
CA THR A 124 4.32 -10.21 -17.22
C THR A 124 4.89 -9.22 -16.22
N GLU A 125 4.35 -8.00 -16.21
CA GLU A 125 4.70 -6.93 -15.28
C GLU A 125 4.34 -7.34 -13.84
N PRO A 126 5.15 -6.96 -12.84
CA PRO A 126 4.86 -7.24 -11.44
C PRO A 126 3.49 -6.71 -11.01
N VAL A 127 2.78 -7.50 -10.20
CA VAL A 127 1.49 -7.12 -9.60
C VAL A 127 1.68 -6.97 -8.10
N TYR A 128 1.66 -5.74 -7.62
CA TYR A 128 1.76 -5.41 -6.21
C TYR A 128 0.40 -5.15 -5.58
N GLY A 129 0.28 -5.47 -4.29
CA GLY A 129 -0.86 -5.08 -3.46
C GLY A 129 -0.51 -3.92 -2.54
N LEU A 130 -1.45 -2.99 -2.35
CA LEU A 130 -1.48 -2.07 -1.21
C LEU A 130 -2.70 -2.41 -0.36
N GLY A 131 -2.47 -3.18 0.71
CA GLY A 131 -3.49 -3.64 1.62
C GLY A 131 -3.64 -2.71 2.82
N ILE A 132 -4.86 -2.22 3.06
CA ILE A 132 -5.20 -1.34 4.18
C ILE A 132 -5.91 -2.17 5.26
N LEU A 133 -5.27 -2.34 6.42
CA LEU A 133 -5.84 -3.06 7.55
C LEU A 133 -6.86 -2.16 8.30
N PRO A 134 -7.94 -2.75 8.84
CA PRO A 134 -8.93 -2.02 9.61
C PRO A 134 -8.37 -1.58 10.98
N GLY A 135 -8.97 -0.54 11.55
CA GLY A 135 -8.76 -0.20 12.96
C GLY A 135 -9.29 -1.28 13.90
N SER A 136 -8.68 -1.42 15.08
CA SER A 136 -9.06 -2.42 16.10
C SER A 136 -10.47 -2.23 16.67
N ASP A 137 -11.06 -1.04 16.54
CA ASP A 137 -12.39 -0.69 17.03
C ASP A 137 -13.48 -0.71 15.96
N GLU A 138 -13.14 -1.00 14.70
CA GLU A 138 -14.13 -1.08 13.62
C GLU A 138 -15.08 -2.27 13.82
N GLY A 139 -14.64 -3.31 14.55
CA GLY A 139 -15.46 -4.46 14.96
C GLY A 139 -14.91 -5.79 14.45
N GLY A 140 -15.29 -6.89 15.13
CA GLY A 140 -14.70 -8.21 14.90
C GLY A 140 -14.86 -8.76 13.46
N ILE A 141 -15.96 -8.43 12.79
CA ILE A 141 -16.19 -8.85 11.39
C ILE A 141 -15.14 -8.28 10.43
N TYR A 142 -14.72 -7.02 10.62
CA TYR A 142 -13.73 -6.38 9.77
C TYR A 142 -12.33 -6.97 10.02
N THR A 143 -11.99 -7.26 11.27
CA THR A 143 -10.74 -7.96 11.62
C THR A 143 -10.70 -9.35 11.02
N LEU A 144 -11.80 -10.10 11.07
CA LEU A 144 -11.91 -11.43 10.47
C LEU A 144 -11.77 -11.39 8.93
N ASN A 145 -12.44 -10.43 8.28
CA ASN A 145 -12.30 -10.23 6.85
C ASN A 145 -10.85 -9.89 6.47
N ALA A 146 -10.22 -9.00 7.22
CA ALA A 146 -8.82 -8.62 7.00
C ALA A 146 -7.89 -9.83 7.17
N ALA A 147 -8.13 -10.67 8.17
CA ALA A 147 -7.36 -11.89 8.40
C ALA A 147 -7.45 -12.85 7.21
N ARG A 148 -8.66 -13.12 6.71
CA ARG A 148 -8.89 -13.99 5.54
C ARG A 148 -8.32 -13.39 4.26
N SER A 149 -8.62 -12.13 3.99
CA SER A 149 -8.15 -11.41 2.80
C SER A 149 -6.64 -11.35 2.76
N PHE A 150 -6.00 -10.99 3.87
CA PHE A 150 -4.54 -10.89 3.95
C PHE A 150 -3.84 -12.19 3.57
N GLN A 151 -4.32 -13.34 4.08
CA GLN A 151 -3.75 -14.66 3.76
C GLN A 151 -3.81 -15.00 2.27
N THR A 152 -4.90 -14.64 1.60
CA THR A 152 -5.06 -14.87 0.16
C THR A 152 -4.27 -13.85 -0.64
N PHE A 153 -4.41 -12.56 -0.30
CA PHE A 153 -3.84 -11.46 -1.09
C PHE A 153 -2.31 -11.55 -1.15
N VAL A 154 -1.64 -11.80 -0.02
CA VAL A 154 -0.18 -11.90 0.03
C VAL A 154 0.39 -13.03 -0.85
N ARG A 155 -0.42 -14.06 -1.17
CA ARG A 155 -0.03 -15.18 -2.04
C ARG A 155 -0.27 -14.88 -3.52
N GLU A 156 -1.21 -13.99 -3.82
CA GLU A 156 -1.66 -13.69 -5.19
C GLU A 156 -1.00 -12.43 -5.77
N VAL A 157 -0.19 -11.70 -4.98
CA VAL A 157 0.65 -10.58 -5.45
C VAL A 157 2.13 -10.95 -5.45
N ASP A 158 2.95 -10.22 -6.19
CA ASP A 158 4.41 -10.32 -6.12
C ASP A 158 4.96 -9.72 -4.83
N ASN A 159 4.31 -8.69 -4.27
CA ASN A 159 4.59 -8.16 -2.94
C ASN A 159 3.36 -7.41 -2.38
N LEU A 160 3.09 -7.55 -1.08
CA LEU A 160 2.01 -6.84 -0.40
C LEU A 160 2.59 -5.73 0.48
N MET A 161 2.49 -4.49 0.01
CA MET A 161 2.70 -3.30 0.85
C MET A 161 1.49 -3.12 1.76
N VAL A 162 1.74 -2.88 3.05
CA VAL A 162 0.66 -2.82 4.04
C VAL A 162 0.64 -1.47 4.74
N PHE A 163 -0.57 -0.97 4.92
CA PHE A 163 -0.86 0.19 5.76
C PHE A 163 -1.87 -0.21 6.85
N ASP A 164 -1.54 0.02 8.11
CA ASP A 164 -2.39 -0.33 9.24
C ASP A 164 -3.14 0.89 9.77
N ASN A 165 -4.44 1.01 9.50
CA ASN A 165 -5.22 2.16 9.97
C ASN A 165 -5.09 2.34 11.48
N ASP A 166 -5.02 1.25 12.25
CA ASP A 166 -4.95 1.30 13.71
C ASP A 166 -3.75 2.12 14.21
N ALA A 167 -2.61 2.02 13.51
CA ALA A 167 -1.39 2.74 13.86
C ALA A 167 -1.44 4.26 13.54
N TRP A 168 -2.37 4.68 12.69
CA TRP A 168 -2.43 6.03 12.12
C TRP A 168 -3.62 6.85 12.60
N ARG A 169 -4.54 6.24 13.34
CA ARG A 169 -5.70 6.95 13.88
C ARG A 169 -5.31 8.02 14.90
N LYS A 170 -6.09 9.10 14.88
CA LYS A 170 -6.02 10.20 15.85
C LYS A 170 -7.27 10.21 16.71
N THR A 171 -7.09 10.34 18.02
CA THR A 171 -8.20 10.40 18.98
C THR A 171 -8.96 11.72 18.82
N GLY A 172 -10.28 11.65 18.66
CA GLY A 172 -11.18 12.82 18.68
C GLY A 172 -11.58 13.38 17.32
N GLU A 173 -11.18 12.74 16.23
CA GLU A 173 -11.60 13.11 14.87
C GLU A 173 -12.88 12.38 14.44
N SER A 174 -13.62 12.99 13.50
CA SER A 174 -14.70 12.29 12.82
C SER A 174 -14.15 11.14 11.98
N VAL A 175 -14.91 10.04 11.84
CA VAL A 175 -14.49 8.88 11.04
C VAL A 175 -14.09 9.29 9.62
N GLN A 176 -14.87 10.16 8.98
CA GLN A 176 -14.57 10.62 7.61
C GLN A 176 -13.28 11.45 7.54
N GLY A 177 -13.13 12.45 8.41
CA GLY A 177 -11.92 13.27 8.44
C GLY A 177 -10.66 12.45 8.75
N GLY A 178 -10.77 11.46 9.65
CA GLY A 178 -9.67 10.55 9.96
C GLY A 178 -9.22 9.73 8.75
N TYR A 179 -10.14 9.24 7.91
CA TYR A 179 -9.77 8.52 6.69
C TYR A 179 -9.17 9.44 5.62
N GLU A 180 -9.61 10.69 5.50
CA GLU A 180 -9.01 11.66 4.57
C GLU A 180 -7.54 11.93 4.94
N GLU A 181 -7.23 12.11 6.22
CA GLU A 181 -5.86 12.28 6.69
C GLU A 181 -5.02 11.02 6.52
N ILE A 182 -5.58 9.83 6.81
CA ILE A 182 -4.90 8.56 6.56
C ILE A 182 -4.56 8.41 5.07
N ASN A 183 -5.49 8.75 4.17
CA ASN A 183 -5.24 8.67 2.73
C ASN A 183 -4.12 9.63 2.29
N GLU A 184 -4.05 10.85 2.85
CA GLU A 184 -2.91 11.76 2.64
C GLU A 184 -1.60 11.16 3.13
N GLU A 185 -1.58 10.50 4.29
CA GLU A 185 -0.38 9.85 4.82
C GLU A 185 0.05 8.64 3.97
N ILE A 186 -0.90 7.86 3.43
CA ILE A 186 -0.61 6.79 2.45
C ILE A 186 0.05 7.41 1.21
N VAL A 187 -0.63 8.36 0.57
CA VAL A 187 -0.21 8.90 -0.71
C VAL A 187 1.09 9.70 -0.59
N ARG A 188 1.35 10.41 0.52
CA ARG A 188 2.63 11.11 0.72
C ARG A 188 3.83 10.15 0.69
N ARG A 189 3.70 8.97 1.33
CA ARG A 189 4.79 7.98 1.44
C ARG A 189 5.03 7.27 0.13
N PHE A 190 3.97 6.67 -0.40
CA PHE A 190 4.05 5.89 -1.62
C PHE A 190 4.23 6.78 -2.86
N GLY A 191 3.74 8.03 -2.83
CA GLY A 191 3.96 9.02 -3.88
C GLY A 191 5.44 9.39 -4.05
N ILE A 192 6.16 9.61 -2.94
CA ILE A 192 7.62 9.84 -3.00
C ILE A 192 8.35 8.56 -3.38
N LEU A 193 7.93 7.39 -2.86
CA LEU A 193 8.55 6.10 -3.19
C LEU A 193 8.49 5.81 -4.69
N PHE A 194 7.30 5.93 -5.31
CA PHE A 194 7.10 5.63 -6.73
C PHE A 194 7.61 6.77 -7.63
N GLY A 195 7.49 8.03 -7.19
CA GLY A 195 8.01 9.18 -7.94
C GLY A 195 9.51 9.13 -8.13
N ALA A 196 10.23 8.48 -7.21
CA ALA A 196 11.66 8.25 -7.38
C ALA A 196 12.00 7.41 -8.61
N GLY A 197 11.09 6.55 -9.10
CA GLY A 197 11.31 5.72 -10.30
C GLY A 197 11.09 6.45 -11.63
N GLU A 198 10.39 7.59 -11.62
CA GLU A 198 10.02 8.35 -12.82
C GLU A 198 11.18 9.25 -13.28
N ILE A 199 12.01 8.77 -14.20
CA ILE A 199 13.12 9.57 -14.76
C ILE A 199 12.59 10.52 -15.84
N GLN A 200 12.48 11.82 -15.53
CA GLN A 200 12.18 12.83 -16.56
C GLN A 200 13.34 12.96 -17.55
N GLN A 201 13.09 12.63 -18.83
CA GLN A 201 14.06 12.83 -19.92
C GLN A 201 14.51 14.29 -19.98
N GLY A 202 15.82 14.54 -19.77
CA GLY A 202 16.45 15.85 -20.01
C GLY A 202 16.89 16.62 -18.76
N GLN A 203 16.75 16.08 -17.56
CA GLN A 203 17.41 16.66 -16.38
C GLN A 203 18.85 16.12 -16.22
N GLU A 204 19.75 16.97 -15.72
CA GLU A 204 21.15 16.64 -15.45
C GLU A 204 21.24 15.31 -14.69
N VAL A 205 22.06 14.40 -15.21
CA VAL A 205 22.29 13.07 -14.64
C VAL A 205 22.86 13.26 -13.23
N ALA A 206 22.02 13.15 -12.20
CA ALA A 206 22.51 12.87 -10.87
C ALA A 206 23.15 11.47 -10.91
N GLU A 207 24.31 11.31 -10.28
CA GLU A 207 25.15 10.11 -10.45
C GLU A 207 24.53 8.82 -9.86
N SER A 208 23.42 8.91 -9.10
CA SER A 208 22.78 7.77 -8.40
C SER A 208 21.27 7.98 -8.17
N VAL A 209 20.51 8.21 -9.23
CA VAL A 209 19.04 8.31 -9.20
C VAL A 209 18.43 6.93 -8.95
N VAL A 210 17.37 6.85 -8.13
CA VAL A 210 16.57 5.62 -8.01
C VAL A 210 15.83 5.40 -9.32
N ASP A 211 15.73 4.18 -9.82
CA ASP A 211 14.87 3.86 -10.96
C ASP A 211 13.79 2.86 -10.53
N SER A 212 12.80 2.62 -11.40
CA SER A 212 11.77 1.61 -11.16
C SER A 212 12.37 0.21 -10.91
N SER A 213 13.54 -0.09 -11.48
CA SER A 213 14.21 -1.39 -11.28
C SER A 213 14.70 -1.57 -9.85
N GLU A 214 15.19 -0.51 -9.19
CA GLU A 214 15.59 -0.56 -7.77
C GLU A 214 14.39 -0.85 -6.85
N ILE A 215 13.20 -0.30 -7.16
CA ILE A 215 11.95 -0.61 -6.45
C ILE A 215 11.56 -2.06 -6.68
N ILE A 216 11.50 -2.49 -7.95
CA ILE A 216 11.11 -3.86 -8.34
C ILE A 216 12.04 -4.89 -7.69
N ASN A 217 13.36 -4.69 -7.76
CA ASN A 217 14.37 -5.57 -7.16
C ASN A 217 14.30 -5.61 -5.63
N THR A 218 13.85 -4.52 -5.00
CA THR A 218 13.65 -4.52 -3.53
C THR A 218 12.43 -5.37 -3.16
N LEU A 219 11.36 -5.28 -3.95
CA LEU A 219 10.10 -6.01 -3.72
C LEU A 219 10.13 -7.47 -4.19
N SER A 220 11.10 -7.88 -5.01
CA SER A 220 11.13 -9.18 -5.71
C SER A 220 11.24 -10.41 -4.81
N GLY A 221 11.60 -10.25 -3.52
CA GLY A 221 11.55 -11.34 -2.53
C GLY A 221 10.13 -11.73 -2.12
N GLY A 222 9.16 -10.88 -2.44
CA GLY A 222 7.77 -11.02 -2.08
C GLY A 222 7.49 -10.92 -0.59
N GLY A 223 6.38 -11.53 -0.18
CA GLY A 223 5.86 -11.39 1.18
C GLY A 223 5.33 -9.99 1.44
N VAL A 224 5.66 -9.45 2.61
CA VAL A 224 5.08 -8.21 3.14
C VAL A 224 6.13 -7.12 3.16
N SER A 225 5.71 -5.90 2.81
CA SER A 225 6.54 -4.70 2.91
C SER A 225 5.87 -3.62 3.77
N THR A 226 6.71 -2.83 4.42
CA THR A 226 6.32 -1.65 5.19
C THR A 226 7.15 -0.44 4.77
N VAL A 227 6.64 0.77 5.02
CA VAL A 227 7.31 2.01 4.63
C VAL A 227 7.50 2.93 5.84
N GLY A 228 8.74 3.37 6.03
CA GLY A 228 9.11 4.44 6.97
C GLY A 228 9.20 5.79 6.27
N TYR A 229 8.93 6.86 7.02
CA TYR A 229 8.91 8.23 6.47
C TYR A 229 9.36 9.27 7.48
N ALA A 230 10.14 10.25 7.02
CA ALA A 230 10.41 11.47 7.75
C ALA A 230 10.67 12.62 6.78
N GLU A 231 10.31 13.83 7.20
CA GLU A 231 10.57 15.06 6.44
C GLU A 231 11.03 16.18 7.37
N GLU A 232 11.65 17.19 6.76
CA GLU A 232 12.04 18.45 7.39
C GLU A 232 11.89 19.57 6.36
N GLU A 233 11.28 20.69 6.76
CA GLU A 233 11.15 21.87 5.91
C GLU A 233 12.52 22.51 5.64
N VAL A 234 12.71 23.02 4.42
CA VAL A 234 13.91 23.76 4.02
C VAL A 234 13.51 25.07 3.36
N GLU A 235 14.28 26.13 3.62
CA GLU A 235 14.08 27.41 2.95
C GLU A 235 14.51 27.31 1.49
N GLU A 236 13.74 27.87 0.56
CA GLU A 236 14.25 28.10 -0.79
C GLU A 236 15.43 29.08 -0.71
N ARG A 237 16.63 28.63 -1.11
CA ARG A 237 17.74 29.56 -1.35
C ARG A 237 17.36 30.43 -2.54
N SER A 238 16.74 31.58 -2.28
CA SER A 238 16.53 32.61 -3.30
C SER A 238 17.85 32.84 -4.00
N SER A 239 17.92 32.54 -5.31
CA SER A 239 19.12 32.61 -6.13
C SER A 239 19.91 33.88 -5.82
N GLY A 240 20.94 33.75 -4.98
CA GLY A 240 21.71 34.89 -4.51
C GLY A 240 22.32 35.57 -5.73
N GLY A 241 21.99 36.84 -5.94
CA GLY A 241 22.55 37.63 -7.02
C GLY A 241 24.08 37.59 -7.02
N LEU A 242 24.69 38.06 -8.12
CA LEU A 242 26.14 38.06 -8.45
C LEU A 242 27.14 38.39 -7.30
N LEU A 243 26.68 38.94 -6.17
CA LEU A 243 27.44 39.23 -4.95
C LEU A 243 27.68 38.01 -4.03
N SER A 244 26.87 36.94 -4.09
CA SER A 244 27.08 35.72 -3.28
C SER A 244 28.32 34.93 -3.73
N ARG A 245 28.58 34.90 -5.04
CA ARG A 245 29.75 34.23 -5.65
C ARG A 245 31.10 34.90 -5.34
N LEU A 246 31.11 36.08 -4.74
CA LEU A 246 32.31 36.84 -4.39
C LEU A 246 32.75 36.66 -2.93
N ARG A 247 31.96 35.95 -2.12
CA ARG A 247 32.23 35.65 -0.70
C ARG A 247 32.49 34.17 -0.42
N ASP A 248 32.62 33.37 -1.47
CA ASP A 248 32.85 31.94 -1.39
C ASP A 248 34.33 31.66 -1.09
N ASP A 249 34.68 31.79 0.19
CA ASP A 249 35.92 31.29 0.77
C ASP A 249 35.65 29.83 1.15
N GLY A 250 36.42 28.88 0.62
CA GLY A 250 36.11 27.43 0.59
C GLY A 250 35.86 26.71 1.93
N ASN A 251 35.83 27.43 3.05
CA ASN A 251 35.36 26.96 4.35
C ASN A 251 33.82 26.84 4.44
N ASP A 252 33.07 27.68 3.73
CA ASP A 252 31.60 27.69 3.83
C ASP A 252 30.97 26.49 3.08
N GLU A 253 31.54 26.04 1.96
CA GLU A 253 31.08 24.85 1.23
C GLU A 253 31.29 23.54 2.02
N GLU A 254 32.42 23.39 2.73
CA GLU A 254 32.68 22.21 3.56
C GLU A 254 31.72 22.11 4.76
N LEU A 255 31.41 23.25 5.39
CA LEU A 255 30.44 23.34 6.48
C LEU A 255 29.04 22.96 5.98
N ASP A 256 28.60 23.49 4.84
CA ASP A 256 27.27 23.22 4.27
C ASP A 256 27.08 21.75 3.88
N SER A 257 28.13 21.13 3.33
CA SER A 257 28.14 19.69 3.00
C SER A 257 28.04 18.80 4.25
N ALA A 258 28.72 19.18 5.34
CA ALA A 258 28.62 18.47 6.62
C ALA A 258 27.21 18.59 7.23
N HIS A 259 26.62 19.79 7.20
CA HIS A 259 25.24 20.02 7.64
C HIS A 259 24.23 19.19 6.85
N THR A 260 24.34 19.17 5.52
CA THR A 260 23.49 18.35 4.64
C THR A 260 23.61 16.86 4.95
N THR A 261 24.83 16.36 5.15
CA THR A 261 25.07 14.96 5.54
C THR A 261 24.38 14.62 6.88
N ASN A 262 24.45 15.52 7.85
CA ASN A 262 23.84 15.30 9.18
C ASN A 262 22.31 15.35 9.13
N ARG A 263 21.72 16.24 8.33
CA ARG A 263 20.27 16.29 8.09
C ARG A 263 19.78 14.98 7.48
N ILE A 264 20.42 14.52 6.40
CA ILE A 264 20.06 13.26 5.71
C ILE A 264 20.12 12.08 6.68
N THR A 265 21.24 11.89 7.37
CA THR A 265 21.36 10.76 8.32
C THR A 265 20.36 10.84 9.49
N SER A 266 19.93 12.05 9.88
CA SER A 266 18.90 12.24 10.90
C SER A 266 17.51 11.90 10.37
N LEU A 267 17.18 12.27 9.13
CA LEU A 267 15.94 11.89 8.47
C LEU A 267 15.86 10.37 8.27
N VAL A 268 16.94 9.72 7.85
CA VAL A 268 17.02 8.26 7.75
C VAL A 268 16.67 7.59 9.08
N ARG A 269 17.28 8.05 10.19
CA ARG A 269 16.97 7.51 11.53
C ARG A 269 15.50 7.76 11.92
N LYS A 270 14.98 8.96 11.68
CA LYS A 270 13.58 9.31 11.97
C LYS A 270 12.61 8.46 11.15
N ALA A 271 12.92 8.20 9.88
CA ALA A 271 12.07 7.39 8.99
C ALA A 271 12.07 5.92 9.41
N ALA A 272 13.23 5.37 9.79
CA ALA A 272 13.36 3.97 10.17
C ALA A 272 12.81 3.65 11.56
N LEU A 273 12.99 4.56 12.51
CA LEU A 273 12.57 4.40 13.91
C LEU A 273 11.23 5.09 14.23
N GLY A 274 10.68 5.79 13.24
CA GLY A 274 9.41 6.48 13.32
C GLY A 274 8.22 5.53 13.14
N ARG A 275 7.05 6.12 12.92
CA ARG A 275 5.84 5.35 12.64
C ARG A 275 5.89 4.81 11.22
N LEU A 276 5.97 3.49 11.09
CA LEU A 276 5.89 2.77 9.82
C LEU A 276 4.44 2.62 9.36
N THR A 277 4.22 2.37 8.06
CA THR A 277 2.87 2.07 7.54
C THR A 277 2.29 0.80 8.16
N LEU A 278 3.12 -0.21 8.37
CA LEU A 278 2.84 -1.40 9.17
C LEU A 278 3.88 -1.47 10.29
N PRO A 279 3.49 -1.25 11.57
CA PRO A 279 4.42 -1.29 12.69
C PRO A 279 5.08 -2.66 12.85
N CYS A 280 6.41 -2.70 12.80
CA CYS A 280 7.20 -3.91 13.04
C CYS A 280 8.61 -3.56 13.52
N GLU A 281 9.32 -4.59 14.01
CA GLU A 281 10.78 -4.51 14.15
C GLU A 281 11.38 -4.48 12.73
N ILE A 282 12.39 -3.61 12.53
CA ILE A 282 13.07 -3.48 11.23
C ILE A 282 14.22 -4.48 11.06
N GLU A 283 14.66 -5.08 12.18
CA GLU A 283 15.66 -6.16 12.19
C GLU A 283 15.08 -7.40 11.49
N GLY A 284 15.86 -7.99 10.59
CA GLY A 284 15.45 -9.16 9.82
C GLY A 284 14.65 -8.85 8.55
N ALA A 285 14.47 -7.58 8.16
CA ALA A 285 13.96 -7.24 6.84
C ALA A 285 14.90 -7.78 5.74
N GLU A 286 14.36 -8.44 4.71
CA GLU A 286 15.16 -9.10 3.67
C GLU A 286 15.95 -8.09 2.82
N ARG A 287 15.26 -7.03 2.37
CA ARG A 287 15.82 -5.95 1.54
C ARG A 287 15.31 -4.59 2.02
N ALA A 288 16.11 -3.56 1.79
CA ALA A 288 15.71 -2.18 2.05
C ALA A 288 16.05 -1.28 0.86
N LEU A 289 15.20 -0.27 0.63
CA LEU A 289 15.47 0.82 -0.32
C LEU A 289 15.30 2.17 0.39
N LEU A 290 16.36 2.97 0.35
CA LEU A 290 16.38 4.34 0.84
C LEU A 290 16.15 5.33 -0.31
N VAL A 291 15.07 6.09 -0.26
CA VAL A 291 14.79 7.18 -1.21
C VAL A 291 14.91 8.52 -0.48
N LEU A 292 15.73 9.41 -1.00
CA LEU A 292 15.88 10.77 -0.48
C LEU A 292 15.33 11.78 -1.48
N ALA A 293 14.26 12.48 -1.13
CA ALA A 293 13.59 13.46 -1.99
C ALA A 293 13.79 14.89 -1.49
N GLY A 294 13.99 15.84 -2.41
CA GLY A 294 14.09 17.26 -2.08
C GLY A 294 14.87 18.06 -3.13
N PRO A 295 15.11 19.36 -2.91
CA PRO A 295 15.87 20.17 -3.85
C PRO A 295 17.34 19.70 -3.91
N PRO A 296 17.95 19.63 -5.11
CA PRO A 296 19.29 19.07 -5.32
C PRO A 296 20.38 19.63 -4.39
N GLU A 297 20.32 20.92 -4.07
CA GLU A 297 21.26 21.62 -3.19
C GLU A 297 21.24 21.11 -1.73
N TYR A 298 20.18 20.41 -1.34
CA TYR A 298 20.03 19.80 -0.02
C TYR A 298 20.29 18.29 -0.02
N LEU A 299 20.72 17.73 -1.15
CA LEU A 299 20.99 16.31 -1.33
C LEU A 299 22.50 16.11 -1.50
N ASN A 300 23.05 15.07 -0.87
CA ASN A 300 24.42 14.66 -1.16
C ASN A 300 24.63 13.15 -1.04
N ARG A 301 25.53 12.64 -1.89
CA ARG A 301 25.88 11.22 -1.95
C ARG A 301 26.40 10.67 -0.62
N LYS A 302 27.23 11.46 0.08
CA LYS A 302 27.82 11.07 1.37
C LYS A 302 26.77 10.80 2.44
N GLY A 303 25.68 11.58 2.47
CA GLY A 303 24.55 11.38 3.36
C GLY A 303 23.79 10.09 3.05
N ILE A 304 23.52 9.84 1.76
CA ILE A 304 22.85 8.62 1.28
C ILE A 304 23.67 7.38 1.61
N GLU A 305 24.97 7.37 1.31
CA GLU A 305 25.87 6.23 1.61
C GLU A 305 25.94 5.94 3.12
N ARG A 306 26.03 6.97 3.96
CA ARG A 306 25.99 6.81 5.42
C ARG A 306 24.62 6.31 5.91
N GLY A 307 23.53 6.80 5.33
CA GLY A 307 22.18 6.34 5.62
C GLY A 307 21.99 4.86 5.29
N ARG A 308 22.42 4.44 4.10
CA ARG A 308 22.39 3.04 3.66
C ARG A 308 23.18 2.13 4.59
N LYS A 309 24.42 2.51 4.92
CA LYS A 309 25.26 1.73 5.84
C LYS A 309 24.61 1.62 7.22
N TRP A 310 24.07 2.72 7.75
CA TRP A 310 23.37 2.68 9.03
C TRP A 310 22.13 1.77 8.97
N LEU A 311 21.35 1.82 7.89
CA LEU A 311 20.20 0.93 7.70
C LEU A 311 20.62 -0.54 7.65
N GLU A 312 21.67 -0.87 6.90
CA GLU A 312 22.25 -2.22 6.84
C GLU A 312 22.62 -2.73 8.24
N GLU A 313 23.23 -1.88 9.07
CA GLU A 313 23.57 -2.20 10.47
C GLU A 313 22.33 -2.40 11.36
N GLN A 314 21.22 -1.69 11.11
CA GLN A 314 20.00 -1.83 11.91
C GLN A 314 19.10 -2.98 11.47
N THR A 315 19.02 -3.24 10.17
CA THR A 315 18.10 -4.24 9.62
C THR A 315 18.76 -5.60 9.51
N GLY A 316 20.09 -5.66 9.37
CA GLY A 316 20.80 -6.88 8.99
C GLY A 316 20.42 -7.38 7.59
N SER A 317 19.82 -6.52 6.75
CA SER A 317 19.34 -6.88 5.42
C SER A 317 20.48 -7.33 4.51
N MET A 318 20.18 -8.29 3.63
CA MET A 318 21.16 -8.77 2.65
C MET A 318 21.51 -7.72 1.60
N GLU A 319 20.55 -6.84 1.28
CA GLU A 319 20.71 -5.80 0.27
C GLU A 319 20.04 -4.50 0.72
N VAL A 320 20.84 -3.43 0.81
CA VAL A 320 20.34 -2.06 1.06
C VAL A 320 20.65 -1.18 -0.14
N ARG A 321 19.61 -0.86 -0.91
CA ARG A 321 19.64 0.06 -2.05
C ARG A 321 19.39 1.49 -1.59
N GLY A 322 19.72 2.44 -2.45
CA GLY A 322 19.28 3.81 -2.22
C GLY A 322 19.85 4.82 -3.19
N GLY A 323 19.08 5.87 -3.38
CA GLY A 323 19.37 6.96 -4.30
C GLY A 323 18.56 8.20 -3.94
N ASP A 324 18.70 9.23 -4.77
CA ASP A 324 17.93 10.46 -4.64
C ASP A 324 16.78 10.55 -5.65
N TYR A 325 15.79 11.37 -5.28
CA TYR A 325 14.71 11.86 -6.13
C TYR A 325 14.75 13.40 -6.12
N PRO A 326 15.46 14.02 -7.09
CA PRO A 326 15.57 15.47 -7.17
C PRO A 326 14.21 16.15 -7.41
N TYR A 327 13.64 16.74 -6.36
CA TYR A 327 12.33 17.41 -6.41
C TYR A 327 12.50 18.93 -6.33
N ARG A 328 12.65 19.55 -7.51
CA ARG A 328 12.91 21.00 -7.64
C ARG A 328 11.70 21.80 -7.16
N GLY A 329 11.93 22.81 -6.31
CA GLY A 329 10.88 23.67 -5.75
C GLY A 329 10.14 23.08 -4.55
N ALA A 330 10.56 21.90 -4.05
CA ALA A 330 10.06 21.37 -2.80
C ALA A 330 10.55 22.22 -1.61
N GLY A 331 9.64 22.68 -0.76
CA GLY A 331 9.99 23.35 0.51
C GLY A 331 10.44 22.38 1.61
N PHE A 332 10.85 21.16 1.27
CA PHE A 332 11.20 20.11 2.22
C PHE A 332 12.27 19.16 1.67
N VAL A 333 12.95 18.47 2.60
CA VAL A 333 13.72 17.25 2.32
C VAL A 333 13.04 16.11 3.05
N ALA A 334 12.70 15.05 2.31
CA ALA A 334 12.03 13.88 2.83
C ALA A 334 12.86 12.61 2.59
N THR A 335 12.69 11.64 3.46
CA THR A 335 13.27 10.30 3.34
C THR A 335 12.16 9.28 3.43
N VAL A 336 12.08 8.41 2.44
CA VAL A 336 11.25 7.20 2.44
C VAL A 336 12.16 5.99 2.56
N ILE A 337 11.78 5.03 3.39
CA ILE A 337 12.48 3.76 3.54
C ILE A 337 11.48 2.64 3.29
N LEU A 338 11.65 1.93 2.19
CA LEU A 338 10.91 0.70 1.90
C LEU A 338 11.66 -0.47 2.55
N LEU A 339 10.98 -1.23 3.40
CA LEU A 339 11.48 -2.45 4.01
C LEU A 339 10.66 -3.62 3.48
N ALA A 340 11.29 -4.49 2.70
CA ALA A 340 10.64 -5.64 2.07
C ALA A 340 11.00 -6.95 2.75
N GLY A 341 10.06 -7.89 2.75
CA GLY A 341 10.23 -9.19 3.40
C GLY A 341 10.28 -9.07 4.92
N VAL A 342 9.49 -8.17 5.52
CA VAL A 342 9.45 -8.04 6.97
C VAL A 342 8.82 -9.27 7.62
N THR A 343 9.40 -9.70 8.74
CA THR A 343 8.95 -10.88 9.49
C THR A 343 8.63 -10.48 10.93
N ASN A 344 8.11 -11.44 11.72
CA ASN A 344 7.81 -11.22 13.14
C ASN A 344 6.82 -10.10 13.44
N VAL A 345 6.00 -9.65 12.47
CA VAL A 345 5.09 -8.52 12.62
C VAL A 345 3.95 -8.85 13.59
N PRO A 346 3.80 -8.17 14.75
CA PRO A 346 2.77 -8.47 15.73
C PRO A 346 1.35 -8.42 15.17
N ARG A 347 1.03 -7.38 14.40
CA ARG A 347 -0.29 -7.20 13.76
C ARG A 347 -0.66 -8.34 12.82
N ILE A 348 0.33 -8.87 12.07
CA ILE A 348 0.09 -10.02 11.17
C ILE A 348 -0.15 -11.29 11.97
N LYS A 349 0.60 -11.51 13.07
CA LYS A 349 0.37 -12.67 13.94
C LYS A 349 -1.03 -12.65 14.56
N GLU A 350 -1.49 -11.47 14.98
CA GLU A 350 -2.86 -11.28 15.49
C GLU A 350 -3.89 -11.67 14.42
N LEU A 351 -3.76 -11.16 13.19
CA LEU A 351 -4.65 -11.53 12.09
C LEU A 351 -4.60 -13.04 11.79
N GLN A 352 -3.42 -13.65 11.80
CA GLN A 352 -3.28 -15.09 11.61
C GLN A 352 -3.99 -15.89 12.71
N GLN A 353 -3.87 -15.46 13.96
CA GLN A 353 -4.55 -16.09 15.08
C GLN A 353 -6.07 -15.97 14.95
N VAL A 354 -6.59 -14.80 14.59
CA VAL A 354 -8.03 -14.60 14.33
C VAL A 354 -8.54 -15.49 13.20
N ALA A 355 -7.77 -15.67 12.12
CA ALA A 355 -8.14 -16.57 11.04
C ALA A 355 -8.21 -18.04 11.50
N ILE A 356 -7.25 -18.49 12.32
CA ILE A 356 -7.20 -19.86 12.85
C ILE A 356 -8.40 -20.10 13.78
N GLU A 357 -8.62 -19.21 14.75
CA GLU A 357 -9.74 -19.33 15.69
C GLU A 357 -11.10 -19.34 14.98
N ALA A 358 -11.25 -18.56 13.92
CA ALA A 358 -12.47 -18.56 13.12
C ALA A 358 -12.65 -19.84 12.28
N GLN A 359 -11.56 -20.50 11.87
CA GLN A 359 -11.62 -21.80 11.19
C GLN A 359 -12.00 -22.90 12.17
N ASP A 360 -11.34 -22.96 13.33
CA ASP A 360 -11.62 -23.95 14.36
C ASP A 360 -13.09 -23.88 14.81
N ASN A 361 -13.61 -22.66 15.07
CA ASN A 361 -15.02 -22.47 15.42
C ASN A 361 -15.99 -22.92 14.33
N LEU A 362 -15.63 -22.75 13.04
CA LEU A 362 -16.48 -23.17 11.93
C LEU A 362 -16.52 -24.69 11.78
N ASP A 363 -15.39 -25.35 12.04
CA ASP A 363 -15.30 -26.80 12.00
C ASP A 363 -16.05 -27.42 13.19
N GLU A 364 -15.95 -26.86 14.40
CA GLU A 364 -16.75 -27.28 15.56
C GLU A 364 -18.27 -27.15 15.30
N ILE A 365 -18.73 -26.03 14.74
CA ILE A 365 -20.15 -25.83 14.42
C ILE A 365 -20.64 -26.84 13.37
N ARG A 366 -19.79 -27.22 12.41
CA ARG A 366 -20.12 -28.22 11.40
C ARG A 366 -20.22 -29.61 12.01
N GLU A 367 -19.28 -29.99 12.86
CA GLU A 367 -19.33 -31.26 13.59
C GLU A 367 -20.58 -31.34 14.47
N GLU A 368 -20.90 -30.29 15.23
CA GLU A 368 -22.14 -30.24 16.01
C GLU A 368 -23.39 -30.32 15.12
N SER A 369 -23.38 -29.67 13.96
CA SER A 369 -24.51 -29.70 13.03
C SER A 369 -24.71 -31.09 12.43
N ASP A 370 -23.63 -31.77 12.06
CA ASP A 370 -23.64 -33.14 11.53
C ASP A 370 -24.08 -34.14 12.62
N ASP A 371 -23.57 -34.01 13.85
CA ASP A 371 -24.00 -34.82 15.00
C ASP A 371 -25.49 -34.62 15.31
N ASN A 372 -25.99 -33.38 15.31
CA ASN A 372 -27.41 -33.09 15.49
C ASN A 372 -28.27 -33.66 14.35
N LEU A 373 -27.77 -33.64 13.11
CA LEU A 373 -28.43 -34.25 11.95
C LEU A 373 -28.48 -35.77 12.09
N ASP A 374 -27.39 -36.39 12.53
CA ASP A 374 -27.31 -37.83 12.76
C ASP A 374 -28.20 -38.26 13.93
N GLU A 375 -28.33 -37.47 15.01
CA GLU A 375 -29.33 -37.73 16.06
C GLU A 375 -30.75 -37.66 15.50
N LEU A 376 -31.10 -36.64 14.71
CA LEU A 376 -32.44 -36.51 14.12
C LEU A 376 -32.79 -37.60 13.11
N VAL A 377 -31.80 -38.15 12.40
CA VAL A 377 -32.00 -39.19 11.38
C VAL A 377 -31.97 -40.60 12.00
N ASN A 378 -31.20 -40.82 13.06
CA ASN A 378 -31.01 -42.13 13.68
C ASN A 378 -31.82 -42.32 14.98
N ASP A 379 -32.56 -41.32 15.46
CA ASP A 379 -33.57 -41.47 16.51
C ASP A 379 -34.83 -42.16 15.94
N ASP A 380 -34.68 -43.44 15.58
CA ASP A 380 -35.76 -44.40 15.32
C ASP A 380 -36.46 -44.78 16.65
N SER A 381 -36.94 -43.78 17.40
CA SER A 381 -37.88 -43.95 18.51
C SER A 381 -39.27 -43.40 18.22
N ASP A 382 -39.61 -43.25 16.93
CA ASP A 382 -41.02 -43.29 16.50
C ASP A 382 -41.50 -44.74 16.58
N GLU A 383 -41.88 -45.14 17.81
CA GLU A 383 -43.04 -46.02 18.00
C GLU A 383 -44.23 -45.37 17.27
N LEU A 384 -44.35 -45.64 15.97
CA LEU A 384 -45.62 -45.53 15.27
C LEU A 384 -46.54 -46.56 15.91
N GLU A 385 -47.20 -46.18 17.01
CA GLU A 385 -48.40 -46.86 17.47
C GLU A 385 -49.36 -46.92 16.29
N SER A 386 -49.46 -48.12 15.71
CA SER A 386 -50.44 -48.49 14.70
C SER A 386 -51.83 -48.35 15.30
N LEU A 387 -52.39 -47.15 15.27
CA LEU A 387 -53.80 -46.91 15.50
C LEU A 387 -54.58 -47.33 14.25
N PHE A 388 -54.75 -48.63 13.99
CA PHE A 388 -55.89 -49.24 13.29
C PHE A 388 -55.88 -50.77 13.40
#